data_AF-A0A7X9GIB1-F1
#
_entry.id   AF-A0A7X9GIB1-F1
#
_cell.length_a   1.000
_cell.length_b   1.000
_cell.length_c   1.000
_cell.angle_alpha   90.00
_cell.angle_beta   90.00
_cell.angle_gamma   90.00
#
_symmetry.space_group_name_H-M   'P 1'
#
loop_
_entity.id
_entity.type
_entity.pdbx_description
1 polymer ?
#
loop_
_entity_poly.entity_id
_entity_poly.type
_entity_poly.pdbx_seq_one_letter_code
_entity_poly.pdbx_strand_id
1 'polypeptide(L)'
;MHDGLVFPIECRYEQVVWEKYITRQGVMSCASDSHSRYDAMDDLGLIPSLVALVGDGDAPIRQREGGIKKWIRQYGFLTSPNQPGVEGYDWHEENLEKFWNKAKRLVNLWDIYRMITNRELEELKEIISFHDTRVLDINGKLVPFGPGITQGSVYPHETVAQDRVFTTSEHTLFFNKELGEINKEPLRYYQKVAFSYIRTEVQRELKVISLVSKDMQLEGSSEQDYFKTFPILEPATLLQALYLQFYIIMSTPGKKICQECGNVFLPSRKDRKYCNETCKNTAKSRRYRARRKARSKIKGGK
;
A
#
# COMPACT_ATOMS: atom_id res chain seq x y z
N MET A 1 -19.51 -1.23 -18.67
CA MET A 1 -19.99 -0.07 -17.91
C MET A 1 -21.14 0.51 -18.70
N HIS A 2 -22.25 0.84 -18.07
CA HIS A 2 -23.30 1.60 -18.77
C HIS A 2 -22.71 2.98 -19.06
N ASP A 3 -22.58 3.35 -20.33
CA ASP A 3 -22.00 4.64 -20.73
C ASP A 3 -22.78 5.85 -20.17
N GLY A 4 -23.97 5.61 -19.61
CA GLY A 4 -24.82 6.62 -18.96
C GLY A 4 -24.65 6.79 -17.45
N LEU A 5 -23.86 5.96 -16.76
CA LEU A 5 -23.67 6.07 -15.30
C LEU A 5 -22.24 6.54 -14.97
N VAL A 6 -21.99 7.83 -15.14
CA VAL A 6 -20.82 8.50 -14.56
C VAL A 6 -21.22 8.94 -13.16
N PHE A 7 -20.80 8.18 -12.15
CA PHE A 7 -21.07 8.51 -10.75
C PHE A 7 -19.81 9.15 -10.16
N PRO A 8 -19.70 10.48 -10.11
CA PRO A 8 -18.57 11.13 -9.45
C PRO A 8 -18.68 10.83 -7.96
N ILE A 9 -17.81 9.95 -7.48
CA ILE A 9 -17.67 9.65 -6.05
C ILE A 9 -16.52 10.48 -5.52
N GLU A 10 -16.81 11.33 -4.54
CA GLU A 10 -15.79 12.05 -3.79
C GLU A 10 -15.26 11.15 -2.68
N CYS A 11 -14.00 11.32 -2.31
CA CYS A 11 -13.41 10.63 -1.16
C CYS A 11 -12.86 11.70 -0.23
N ARG A 12 -13.18 11.62 1.06
CA ARG A 12 -12.73 12.60 2.05
C ARG A 12 -12.33 11.87 3.33
N TYR A 13 -11.27 12.35 3.96
CA TYR A 13 -10.95 11.92 5.32
C TYR A 13 -10.26 13.06 6.07
N GLU A 14 -11.01 13.75 6.93
CA GLU A 14 -10.48 14.85 7.73
C GLU A 14 -9.62 14.30 8.87
N GLN A 15 -8.30 14.44 8.73
CA GLN A 15 -7.32 14.02 9.71
C GLN A 15 -7.02 15.11 10.73
N VAL A 16 -7.05 14.74 12.02
CA VAL A 16 -6.70 15.61 13.13
C VAL A 16 -5.26 15.38 13.57
N VAL A 17 -4.50 16.46 13.76
CA VAL A 17 -3.12 16.40 14.28
C VAL A 17 -3.03 17.30 15.51
N TRP A 18 -2.75 16.68 16.66
CA TRP A 18 -2.68 17.37 17.94
C TRP A 18 -1.34 18.09 18.13
N GLU A 19 -1.35 19.20 18.86
CA GLU A 19 -0.14 19.97 19.14
C GLU A 19 0.81 19.23 20.10
N LYS A 20 0.25 18.49 21.07
CA LYS A 20 1.00 17.78 22.10
C LYS A 20 0.55 16.33 22.23
N TYR A 21 1.54 15.47 22.46
CA TYR A 21 1.36 14.04 22.69
C TYR A 21 2.21 13.59 23.87
N ILE A 22 1.71 12.61 24.60
CA ILE A 22 2.47 11.88 25.61
C ILE A 22 2.65 10.43 25.16
N THR A 23 3.72 9.79 25.64
CA THR A 23 3.92 8.35 25.43
C THR A 23 4.09 7.66 26.77
N ARG A 24 3.26 6.66 27.05
CA ARG A 24 3.34 5.83 28.25
C ARG A 24 3.31 4.36 27.82
N GLN A 25 4.31 3.59 28.23
CA GLN A 25 4.39 2.15 27.95
C GLN A 25 4.18 1.77 26.47
N GLY A 26 4.75 2.53 25.54
CA GLY A 26 4.63 2.26 24.10
C GLY A 26 3.29 2.66 23.47
N VAL A 27 2.40 3.29 24.24
CA VAL A 27 1.15 3.89 23.77
C VAL A 27 1.31 5.40 23.70
N MET A 28 0.95 6.00 22.58
CA MET A 28 0.99 7.44 22.36
C MET A 28 -0.43 7.99 22.34
N SER A 29 -0.70 9.02 23.14
CA SER A 29 -2.00 9.66 23.26
C SER A 29 -1.89 11.18 23.14
N CYS A 30 -2.98 11.84 22.76
CA CYS A 30 -3.03 13.31 22.72
C CYS A 30 -2.98 13.89 24.14
N ALA A 31 -2.37 15.07 24.28
CA ALA A 31 -2.14 15.75 25.56
C ALA A 31 -2.43 17.26 25.49
N SER A 32 -3.26 17.67 24.54
CA SER A 32 -3.70 19.05 24.33
C SER A 32 -5.03 19.03 23.61
N ASP A 33 -5.84 20.07 23.83
CA ASP A 33 -7.08 20.31 23.09
C ASP A 33 -6.84 21.03 21.75
N SER A 34 -5.64 21.61 21.58
CA SER A 34 -5.20 22.29 20.37
C SER A 34 -4.80 21.30 19.29
N HIS A 35 -5.37 21.47 18.10
CA HIS A 35 -5.12 20.61 16.95
C HIS A 35 -5.24 21.37 15.64
N SER A 36 -4.59 20.86 14.60
CA SER A 36 -4.82 21.22 13.21
C SER A 36 -5.59 20.12 12.49
N ARG A 37 -6.18 20.45 11.33
CA ARG A 37 -6.90 19.50 10.48
C ARG A 37 -6.42 19.60 9.04
N TYR A 38 -6.47 18.48 8.33
CA TYR A 38 -6.23 18.43 6.88
C TYR A 38 -7.03 17.28 6.27
N ASP A 39 -7.37 17.35 4.97
CA ASP A 39 -7.94 16.20 4.29
C ASP A 39 -6.80 15.27 3.83
N ALA A 40 -6.77 14.06 4.36
CA ALA A 40 -5.74 13.09 3.99
C ALA A 40 -5.81 12.71 2.52
N MET A 41 -6.99 12.76 1.89
CA MET A 41 -7.16 12.41 0.48
C MET A 41 -6.48 13.40 -0.48
N ASP A 42 -6.21 14.63 -0.02
CA ASP A 42 -5.50 15.66 -0.79
C ASP A 42 -3.96 15.49 -0.73
N ASP A 43 -3.43 14.75 0.24
CA ASP A 43 -1.99 14.54 0.42
C ASP A 43 -1.52 13.17 -0.11
N LEU A 44 -1.17 13.13 -1.40
CA LEU A 44 -0.58 11.95 -2.04
C LEU A 44 0.85 11.62 -1.54
N GLY A 45 1.45 12.47 -0.70
CA GLY A 45 2.76 12.26 -0.08
C GLY A 45 2.72 11.35 1.15
N LEU A 46 1.53 11.03 1.69
CA LEU A 46 1.39 10.23 2.90
C LEU A 46 1.97 8.81 2.77
N ILE A 47 1.57 8.05 1.74
CA ILE A 47 2.10 6.68 1.53
C ILE A 47 3.63 6.72 1.31
N PRO A 48 4.19 7.56 0.41
CA PRO A 48 5.63 7.74 0.29
C PRO A 48 6.34 8.09 1.61
N SER A 49 5.73 8.90 2.46
CA SER A 49 6.30 9.24 3.77
C SER A 49 6.35 8.04 4.72
N LEU A 50 5.34 7.15 4.69
CA LEU A 50 5.37 5.88 5.43
C LEU A 50 6.40 4.93 4.86
N VAL A 51 6.55 4.85 3.53
CA VAL A 51 7.60 4.06 2.88
C VAL A 51 8.98 4.52 3.35
N ALA A 52 9.21 5.84 3.42
CA ALA A 52 10.46 6.38 3.95
C ALA A 52 10.67 6.05 5.44
N LEU A 53 9.60 6.10 6.25
CA LEU A 53 9.65 5.73 7.66
C LEU A 53 9.99 4.24 7.87
N VAL A 54 9.39 3.35 7.08
CA VAL A 54 9.56 1.88 7.19
C VAL A 54 10.85 1.40 6.52
N GLY A 55 11.30 2.06 5.46
CA GLY A 55 12.49 1.69 4.68
C GLY A 55 13.80 1.65 5.48
N ASP A 56 13.83 2.30 6.64
CA ASP A 56 14.90 2.20 7.63
C ASP A 56 14.75 0.92 8.50
N GLY A 57 14.31 -0.20 7.91
CA GLY A 57 13.78 -1.38 8.60
C GLY A 57 14.72 -2.09 9.59
N ASP A 58 16.02 -1.87 9.49
CA ASP A 58 17.05 -2.38 10.41
C ASP A 58 17.42 -1.38 11.51
N ALA A 59 16.71 -0.25 11.60
CA ALA A 59 16.94 0.74 12.64
C ALA A 59 16.67 0.13 14.03
N PRO A 60 17.53 0.39 15.03
CA PRO A 60 17.27 -0.01 16.41
C PRO A 60 15.87 0.44 16.87
N ILE A 61 15.21 -0.35 17.71
CA ILE A 61 13.85 -0.10 18.21
C ILE A 61 13.64 1.36 18.67
N ARG A 62 14.63 1.95 19.36
CA ARG A 62 14.59 3.35 19.82
C ARG A 62 14.52 4.36 18.67
N GLN A 63 15.29 4.15 17.60
CA GLN A 63 15.28 5.01 16.41
C GLN A 63 13.95 4.87 15.68
N ARG A 64 13.44 3.65 15.56
CA ARG A 64 12.11 3.35 15.00
C ARG A 64 11.01 4.09 15.75
N GLU A 65 10.97 4.00 17.09
CA GLU A 65 9.98 4.72 17.90
C GLU A 65 10.07 6.24 17.71
N GLY A 66 11.30 6.80 17.65
CA GLY A 66 11.50 8.22 17.37
C GLY A 66 10.91 8.63 16.02
N GLY A 67 11.12 7.81 14.99
CA GLY A 67 10.53 8.00 13.65
C GLY A 67 9.01 7.95 13.67
N ILE A 68 8.42 6.94 14.32
CA ILE A 68 6.96 6.81 14.45
C ILE A 68 6.37 8.02 15.16
N LYS A 69 6.94 8.43 16.31
CA LYS A 69 6.47 9.60 17.08
C LYS A 69 6.55 10.87 16.25
N LYS A 70 7.61 11.05 15.45
CA LYS A 70 7.75 12.18 14.54
C LYS A 70 6.68 12.15 13.44
N TRP A 71 6.43 10.97 12.86
CA TRP A 71 5.41 10.79 11.83
C TRP A 71 4.00 11.08 12.37
N ILE A 72 3.65 10.55 13.54
CA ILE A 72 2.36 10.81 14.20
C ILE A 72 2.18 12.30 14.51
N ARG A 73 3.22 12.99 14.96
CA ARG A 73 3.14 14.44 15.19
C ARG A 73 2.91 15.26 13.92
N GLN A 74 3.29 14.73 12.77
CA GLN A 74 3.13 15.41 11.50
C GLN A 74 1.80 15.09 10.83
N TYR A 75 1.36 13.82 10.89
CA TYR A 75 0.23 13.33 10.09
C TYR A 75 -0.91 12.76 10.92
N GLY A 76 -0.76 12.60 12.23
CA GLY A 76 -1.76 12.03 13.13
C GLY A 76 -1.62 10.52 13.33
N PHE A 77 -2.57 9.93 14.05
CA PHE A 77 -2.62 8.50 14.32
C PHE A 77 -3.07 7.72 13.08
N LEU A 78 -2.57 6.48 12.95
CA LEU A 78 -2.85 5.65 11.77
C LEU A 78 -4.13 4.83 11.95
N THR A 79 -4.34 4.23 13.14
CA THR A 79 -5.44 3.29 13.39
C THR A 79 -6.51 3.82 14.34
N SER A 80 -6.22 4.90 15.05
CA SER A 80 -7.21 5.58 15.89
C SER A 80 -8.22 6.33 15.01
N PRO A 81 -9.54 6.12 15.18
CA PRO A 81 -10.54 6.92 14.48
C PRO A 81 -10.51 8.37 14.96
N ASN A 82 -10.82 9.32 14.09
CA ASN A 82 -10.92 10.74 14.45
C ASN A 82 -12.28 11.14 15.04
N GLN A 83 -13.23 10.20 15.12
CA GLN A 83 -14.54 10.51 15.68
C GLN A 83 -14.38 10.65 17.20
N PRO A 84 -14.79 11.79 17.80
CA PRO A 84 -14.90 11.90 19.23
C PRO A 84 -15.86 10.80 19.69
N GLY A 85 -15.38 9.91 20.57
CA GLY A 85 -16.23 8.89 21.15
C GLY A 85 -17.51 9.54 21.68
N VAL A 86 -18.66 8.93 21.36
CA VAL A 86 -19.96 9.28 21.93
C VAL A 86 -19.76 9.48 23.44
N GLU A 87 -20.03 10.70 23.91
CA GLU A 87 -19.88 11.23 25.27
C GLU A 87 -19.24 10.30 26.31
N GLY A 88 -17.95 10.53 26.59
CA GLY A 88 -17.32 10.16 27.85
C GLY A 88 -16.21 9.11 27.76
N TYR A 89 -14.99 9.57 27.45
CA TYR A 89 -13.75 8.78 27.45
C TYR A 89 -13.49 7.94 26.19
N ASP A 90 -12.88 8.56 25.19
CA ASP A 90 -11.79 7.90 24.49
C ASP A 90 -10.77 8.96 24.10
N TRP A 91 -9.68 9.06 24.88
CA TRP A 91 -8.50 9.74 24.41
C TRP A 91 -8.00 8.97 23.19
N HIS A 92 -7.70 9.64 22.08
CA HIS A 92 -7.15 8.94 20.92
C HIS A 92 -5.78 8.36 21.29
N GLU A 93 -5.65 7.03 21.29
CA GLU A 93 -4.43 6.32 21.66
C GLU A 93 -3.98 5.37 20.55
N GLU A 94 -2.69 5.42 20.22
CA GLU A 94 -2.07 4.51 19.28
C GLU A 94 -0.92 3.75 19.95
N ASN A 95 -1.02 2.42 19.96
CA ASN A 95 0.10 1.57 20.31
C ASN A 95 1.15 1.62 19.18
N LEU A 96 2.39 2.00 19.50
CA LEU A 96 3.46 2.22 18.50
C LEU A 96 3.86 0.94 17.77
N GLU A 97 3.75 -0.23 18.40
CA GLU A 97 4.01 -1.51 17.76
C GLU A 97 2.90 -1.88 16.77
N LYS A 98 1.64 -1.69 17.17
CA LYS A 98 0.48 -1.86 16.27
C LYS A 98 0.56 -0.92 15.07
N PHE A 99 0.90 0.36 15.28
CA PHE A 99 1.17 1.33 14.22
C PHE A 99 2.22 0.77 13.26
N TRP A 100 3.36 0.32 13.78
CA TRP A 100 4.48 -0.15 12.97
C TRP A 100 4.10 -1.36 12.12
N ASN A 101 3.41 -2.33 12.72
CA ASN A 101 2.99 -3.54 12.02
C ASN A 101 2.01 -3.22 10.87
N LYS A 102 1.07 -2.29 11.11
CA LYS A 102 0.13 -1.83 10.07
C LYS A 102 0.84 -1.02 8.98
N ALA A 103 1.74 -0.12 9.34
CA ALA A 103 2.55 0.63 8.38
C ALA A 103 3.42 -0.29 7.52
N LYS A 104 4.10 -1.26 8.12
CA LYS A 104 4.93 -2.26 7.42
C LYS A 104 4.10 -3.06 6.43
N ARG A 105 2.90 -3.50 6.81
CA ARG A 105 2.00 -4.23 5.90
C ARG A 105 1.59 -3.37 4.70
N LEU A 106 1.19 -2.12 4.90
CA LEU A 106 0.85 -1.21 3.79
C LEU A 106 2.06 -0.96 2.88
N VAL A 107 3.25 -0.71 3.45
CA VAL A 107 4.49 -0.49 2.69
C VAL A 107 4.90 -1.72 1.89
N ASN A 108 4.75 -2.93 2.44
CA ASN A 108 5.01 -4.16 1.69
C ASN A 108 4.09 -4.27 0.47
N LEU A 109 2.79 -3.99 0.62
CA LEU A 109 1.85 -4.01 -0.51
C LEU A 109 2.21 -2.95 -1.55
N TRP A 110 2.63 -1.75 -1.10
CA TRP A 110 3.10 -0.68 -1.97
C TRP A 110 4.34 -1.08 -2.78
N ASP A 111 5.28 -1.79 -2.15
CA ASP A 111 6.49 -2.27 -2.81
C ASP A 111 6.18 -3.37 -3.85
N ILE A 112 5.27 -4.31 -3.53
CA ILE A 112 4.79 -5.29 -4.52
C ILE A 112 4.13 -4.56 -5.71
N TYR A 113 3.36 -3.50 -5.46
CA TYR A 113 2.75 -2.70 -6.54
C TYR A 113 3.80 -1.95 -7.36
N ARG A 114 4.89 -1.47 -6.75
CA ARG A 114 6.07 -0.95 -7.46
C ARG A 114 6.64 -2.01 -8.39
N MET A 115 6.87 -3.24 -7.92
CA MET A 115 7.41 -4.32 -8.73
C MET A 115 6.52 -4.61 -9.96
N ILE A 116 5.19 -4.64 -9.77
CA ILE A 116 4.22 -4.81 -10.84
C ILE A 116 4.32 -3.67 -11.87
N THR A 117 4.22 -2.42 -11.43
CA THR A 117 4.17 -1.26 -12.32
C THR A 117 5.50 -0.98 -13.02
N ASN A 118 6.61 -1.31 -12.38
CA ASN A 118 7.96 -1.19 -12.94
C ASN A 118 8.41 -2.43 -13.72
N ARG A 119 7.60 -3.50 -13.77
CA ARG A 119 7.84 -4.74 -14.52
C ARG A 119 9.10 -5.48 -14.06
N GLU A 120 9.32 -5.54 -12.75
CA GLU A 120 10.51 -6.12 -12.11
C GLU A 120 10.32 -7.64 -11.91
N LEU A 121 10.49 -8.40 -12.99
CA LEU A 121 10.21 -9.85 -12.99
C LEU A 121 11.02 -10.63 -11.95
N GLU A 122 12.32 -10.34 -11.79
CA GLU A 122 13.16 -11.09 -10.87
C GLU A 122 12.76 -10.85 -9.42
N GLU A 123 12.41 -9.62 -9.03
CA GLU A 123 11.89 -9.32 -7.69
C GLU A 123 10.53 -10.03 -7.45
N LEU A 124 9.66 -10.10 -8.48
CA LEU A 124 8.41 -10.85 -8.37
C LEU A 124 8.62 -12.36 -8.20
N LYS A 125 9.68 -12.93 -8.77
CA LYS A 125 10.03 -14.35 -8.60
C LYS A 125 10.47 -14.70 -7.18
N GLU A 126 11.00 -13.74 -6.44
CA GLU A 126 11.41 -13.94 -5.04
C GLU A 126 10.20 -14.13 -4.12
N ILE A 127 9.05 -13.55 -4.49
CA ILE A 127 7.83 -13.56 -3.65
C ILE A 127 6.68 -14.38 -4.23
N ILE A 128 6.82 -14.95 -5.43
CA ILE A 128 5.78 -15.75 -6.09
C ILE A 128 6.34 -17.09 -6.55
N SER A 129 5.63 -18.16 -6.20
CA SER A 129 5.87 -19.49 -6.75
C SER A 129 4.70 -19.94 -7.62
N PHE A 130 4.99 -20.81 -8.58
CA PHE A 130 4.00 -21.50 -9.41
C PHE A 130 4.12 -23.00 -9.20
N HIS A 131 2.99 -23.68 -9.04
CA HIS A 131 2.92 -25.12 -8.84
C HIS A 131 1.92 -25.75 -9.82
N ASP A 132 2.32 -26.84 -10.47
CA ASP A 132 1.41 -27.67 -11.26
C ASP A 132 0.42 -28.35 -10.33
N THR A 133 -0.88 -28.12 -10.54
CA THR A 133 -1.95 -28.67 -9.70
C THR A 133 -2.56 -29.93 -10.31
N ARG A 134 -2.03 -30.44 -11.42
CA ARG A 134 -2.52 -31.69 -11.98
C ARG A 134 -2.17 -32.87 -11.06
N VAL A 135 -3.11 -33.80 -10.94
CA VAL A 135 -2.95 -35.08 -10.26
C VAL A 135 -3.00 -36.21 -11.26
N LEU A 136 -2.42 -37.36 -10.93
CA LEU A 136 -2.54 -38.55 -11.75
C LEU A 136 -3.96 -39.13 -11.62
N ASP A 137 -4.60 -39.44 -12.74
CA ASP A 137 -5.83 -40.22 -12.77
C ASP A 137 -5.55 -41.72 -12.52
N ILE A 138 -6.60 -42.53 -12.54
CA ILE A 138 -6.52 -44.00 -12.36
C ILE A 138 -5.65 -44.69 -13.42
N ASN A 139 -5.36 -44.03 -14.54
CA ASN A 139 -4.53 -44.54 -15.64
C ASN A 139 -3.11 -43.95 -15.61
N GLY A 140 -2.76 -43.17 -14.59
CA GLY A 140 -1.47 -42.48 -14.51
C GLY A 140 -1.35 -41.28 -15.45
N LYS A 141 -2.46 -40.75 -15.98
CA LYS A 141 -2.46 -39.53 -16.80
C LYS A 141 -2.68 -38.31 -15.90
N LEU A 142 -1.86 -37.27 -16.09
CA LEU A 142 -2.06 -36.00 -15.39
C LEU A 142 -3.37 -35.33 -15.83
N VAL A 143 -4.28 -35.12 -14.88
CA VAL A 143 -5.56 -34.41 -15.03
C VAL A 143 -5.64 -33.25 -14.04
N PRO A 144 -6.31 -32.14 -14.37
CA PRO A 144 -6.45 -31.01 -13.45
C PRO A 144 -7.15 -31.42 -12.15
N PHE A 145 -6.56 -31.09 -11.00
CA PHE A 145 -7.23 -31.25 -9.70
C PHE A 145 -8.04 -29.98 -9.39
N GLY A 146 -9.34 -30.03 -9.66
CA GLY A 146 -10.23 -28.89 -9.43
C GLY A 146 -10.04 -27.73 -10.42
N PRO A 147 -10.47 -26.50 -10.06
CA PRO A 147 -10.37 -25.35 -10.95
C PRO A 147 -8.90 -24.92 -11.13
N GLY A 148 -8.29 -25.23 -12.27
CA GLY A 148 -6.97 -24.75 -12.68
C GLY A 148 -5.95 -25.85 -12.98
N ILE A 149 -5.07 -25.60 -13.94
CA ILE A 149 -3.93 -26.47 -14.30
C ILE A 149 -2.68 -26.07 -13.51
N THR A 150 -2.52 -24.80 -13.19
CA THR A 150 -1.39 -24.29 -12.40
C THR A 150 -1.89 -23.25 -11.43
N GLN A 151 -1.36 -23.27 -10.20
CA GLN A 151 -1.62 -22.23 -9.20
C GLN A 151 -0.39 -21.35 -9.02
N GLY A 152 -0.61 -20.05 -8.91
CA GLY A 152 0.40 -19.08 -8.48
C GLY A 152 0.08 -18.59 -7.08
N SER A 153 1.07 -18.59 -6.19
CA SER A 153 0.92 -18.22 -4.79
C SER A 153 1.89 -17.10 -4.43
N VAL A 154 1.42 -16.10 -3.65
CA VAL A 154 2.29 -15.03 -3.12
C VAL A 154 2.72 -15.39 -1.70
N TYR A 155 4.03 -15.35 -1.47
CA TYR A 155 4.68 -15.47 -0.17
C TYR A 155 5.47 -14.19 0.07
N PRO A 156 4.83 -13.11 0.53
CA PRO A 156 5.57 -11.91 0.87
C PRO A 156 6.59 -12.29 1.95
N HIS A 157 7.86 -11.91 1.73
CA HIS A 157 8.91 -12.11 2.71
C HIS A 157 8.54 -11.35 3.99
N GLU A 158 7.87 -12.01 4.93
CA GLU A 158 8.07 -11.67 6.32
C GLU A 158 9.50 -12.11 6.61
N THR A 159 10.39 -11.13 6.71
CA THR A 159 11.74 -11.24 7.28
C THR A 159 11.82 -12.49 8.14
N VAL A 160 12.66 -13.43 7.72
CA VAL A 160 13.00 -14.68 8.40
C VAL A 160 13.41 -14.34 9.84
N ALA A 161 12.42 -14.19 10.72
CA ALA A 161 12.59 -14.26 12.15
C ALA A 161 12.61 -15.75 12.44
N GLN A 162 13.67 -16.19 13.12
CA GLN A 162 14.02 -17.58 13.36
C GLN A 162 13.02 -18.38 14.21
N ASP A 163 11.81 -17.87 14.48
CA ASP A 163 10.79 -18.57 15.26
C ASP A 163 9.61 -19.00 14.38
N ARG A 164 9.53 -20.31 14.20
CA ARG A 164 8.72 -21.05 13.23
C ARG A 164 7.22 -21.08 13.56
N VAL A 165 6.53 -19.96 13.37
CA VAL A 165 5.08 -19.98 13.11
C VAL A 165 4.81 -19.10 11.91
N PHE A 166 4.89 -19.70 10.72
CA PHE A 166 4.46 -19.07 9.49
C PHE A 166 2.95 -18.81 9.60
N THR A 167 2.56 -17.55 9.82
CA THR A 167 1.20 -17.12 9.50
C THR A 167 1.20 -16.65 8.05
N THR A 168 1.56 -17.55 7.12
CA THR A 168 1.47 -17.25 5.69
C THR A 168 0.01 -17.05 5.34
N SER A 169 -0.40 -15.80 5.13
CA SER A 169 -1.62 -15.54 4.37
C SER A 169 -1.35 -15.97 2.93
N GLU A 170 -1.55 -17.25 2.62
CA GLU A 170 -1.38 -17.76 1.26
C GLU A 170 -2.49 -17.18 0.38
N HIS A 171 -2.13 -16.28 -0.54
CA HIS A 171 -3.04 -15.86 -1.61
C HIS A 171 -2.72 -16.66 -2.87
N THR A 172 -3.66 -17.51 -3.25
CA THR A 172 -3.53 -18.42 -4.39
C THR A 172 -4.44 -17.97 -5.53
N LEU A 173 -3.89 -17.95 -6.75
CA LEU A 173 -4.63 -17.69 -7.98
C LEU A 173 -4.43 -18.86 -8.96
N PHE A 174 -5.54 -19.43 -9.42
CA PHE A 174 -5.53 -20.56 -10.34
C PHE A 174 -5.56 -20.10 -11.80
N PHE A 175 -4.78 -20.78 -12.64
CA PHE A 175 -4.66 -20.56 -14.07
C PHE A 175 -5.01 -21.82 -14.84
N ASN A 176 -5.80 -21.69 -15.90
CA ASN A 176 -6.03 -22.75 -16.87
C ASN A 176 -4.90 -22.77 -17.92
N LYS A 177 -3.66 -22.88 -17.46
CA LYS A 177 -2.43 -22.80 -18.26
C LYS A 177 -1.39 -23.76 -17.69
N GLU A 178 -0.62 -24.40 -18.55
CA GLU A 178 0.52 -25.23 -18.12
C GLU A 178 1.72 -24.39 -17.69
N LEU A 179 2.56 -24.93 -16.81
CA LEU A 179 3.77 -24.25 -16.34
C LEU A 179 4.72 -23.87 -17.50
N GLY A 180 4.81 -24.73 -18.53
CA GLY A 180 5.58 -24.44 -19.74
C GLY A 180 5.06 -23.23 -20.53
N GLU A 181 3.74 -23.00 -20.54
CA GLU A 181 3.15 -21.80 -21.15
C GLU A 181 3.43 -20.54 -20.32
N ILE A 182 3.36 -20.65 -19.00
CA ILE A 182 3.68 -19.56 -18.09
C ILE A 182 5.15 -19.13 -18.26
N ASN A 183 6.06 -20.09 -18.37
CA ASN A 183 7.50 -19.81 -18.53
C ASN A 183 7.86 -19.11 -19.86
N LYS A 184 6.99 -19.15 -20.87
CA LYS A 184 7.19 -18.40 -22.14
C LYS A 184 6.93 -16.90 -21.97
N GLU A 185 5.96 -16.52 -21.14
CA GLU A 185 5.59 -15.12 -20.88
C GLU A 185 5.41 -14.85 -19.37
N PRO A 186 6.45 -15.08 -18.54
CA PRO A 186 6.29 -15.19 -17.09
C PRO A 186 5.74 -13.90 -16.47
N LEU A 187 6.26 -12.75 -16.90
CA LEU A 187 5.94 -11.46 -16.29
C LEU A 187 4.43 -11.21 -16.17
N ARG A 188 3.65 -11.56 -17.19
CA ARG A 188 2.19 -11.34 -17.19
C ARG A 188 1.50 -12.14 -16.07
N TYR A 189 1.92 -13.39 -15.84
CA TYR A 189 1.34 -14.26 -14.83
C TYR A 189 1.75 -13.81 -13.43
N TYR A 190 3.03 -13.53 -13.22
CA TYR A 190 3.54 -12.98 -11.95
C TYR A 190 2.84 -11.68 -11.57
N GLN A 191 2.67 -10.74 -12.51
CA GLN A 191 1.92 -9.50 -12.27
C GLN A 191 0.45 -9.76 -11.88
N LYS A 192 -0.22 -10.74 -12.50
CA LYS A 192 -1.61 -11.08 -12.15
C LYS A 192 -1.73 -11.64 -10.73
N VAL A 193 -0.85 -12.56 -10.34
CA VAL A 193 -0.86 -13.14 -8.99
C VAL A 193 -0.61 -12.03 -7.94
N ALA A 194 0.45 -11.23 -8.13
CA ALA A 194 0.80 -10.13 -7.24
C ALA A 194 -0.34 -9.09 -7.13
N PHE A 195 -0.91 -8.68 -8.26
CA PHE A 195 -2.00 -7.71 -8.28
C PHE A 195 -3.25 -8.26 -7.58
N SER A 196 -3.57 -9.54 -7.81
CA SER A 196 -4.69 -10.19 -7.13
C SER A 196 -4.49 -10.22 -5.61
N TYR A 197 -3.27 -10.49 -5.13
CA TYR A 197 -2.95 -10.44 -3.71
C TYR A 197 -3.16 -9.04 -3.12
N ILE A 198 -2.56 -8.01 -3.73
CA ILE A 198 -2.72 -6.62 -3.26
C ILE A 198 -4.20 -6.24 -3.23
N ARG A 199 -4.96 -6.56 -4.29
CA ARG A 199 -6.40 -6.28 -4.34
C ARG A 199 -7.14 -6.89 -3.16
N THR A 200 -6.91 -8.17 -2.86
CA THR A 200 -7.53 -8.88 -1.73
C THR A 200 -7.19 -8.20 -0.40
N GLU A 201 -5.92 -7.85 -0.20
CA GLU A 201 -5.45 -7.25 1.06
C GLU A 201 -6.00 -5.83 1.26
N VAL A 202 -6.02 -5.01 0.21
CA VAL A 202 -6.65 -3.68 0.22
C VAL A 202 -8.13 -3.80 0.52
N GLN A 203 -8.85 -4.70 -0.16
CA GLN A 203 -10.28 -4.94 0.08
C GLN A 203 -10.56 -5.39 1.52
N ARG A 204 -9.65 -6.16 2.14
CA ARG A 204 -9.81 -6.62 3.53
C ARG A 204 -9.77 -5.46 4.52
N GLU A 205 -8.95 -4.44 4.30
CA GLU A 205 -8.84 -3.29 5.20
C GLU A 205 -9.95 -2.25 4.92
N LEU A 206 -10.48 -2.20 3.69
CA LEU A 206 -11.59 -1.32 3.29
C LEU A 206 -13.00 -1.85 3.61
N LYS A 207 -13.13 -2.86 4.49
CA LYS A 207 -14.43 -3.47 4.81
C LYS A 207 -15.46 -2.53 5.45
N VAL A 208 -14.98 -1.46 6.10
CA VAL A 208 -15.83 -0.50 6.81
C VAL A 208 -15.47 0.89 6.30
N ILE A 209 -16.05 1.28 5.16
CA ILE A 209 -16.06 2.66 4.66
C ILE A 209 -17.51 3.11 4.67
N SER A 210 -17.76 4.30 5.20
CA SER A 210 -19.09 4.90 5.18
C SER A 210 -19.34 5.56 3.84
N LEU A 211 -20.53 5.35 3.28
CA LEU A 211 -21.03 6.16 2.17
C LEU A 211 -21.92 7.25 2.76
N VAL A 212 -21.42 8.48 2.77
CA VAL A 212 -22.18 9.66 3.21
C VAL A 212 -22.54 10.51 1.99
N SER A 213 -23.39 11.51 2.16
CA SER A 213 -23.80 12.40 1.06
C SER A 213 -23.53 13.84 1.44
N LYS A 214 -23.05 14.66 0.49
CA LYS A 214 -23.13 16.12 0.65
C LYS A 214 -24.58 16.55 0.79
N ASP A 215 -24.77 17.69 1.45
CA ASP A 215 -26.05 18.37 1.53
C ASP A 215 -26.68 18.47 0.13
N MET A 216 -27.98 18.19 0.08
CA MET A 216 -28.75 18.23 -1.14
C MET A 216 -28.74 19.65 -1.71
N GLN A 217 -28.33 19.80 -2.97
CA GLN A 217 -28.36 21.06 -3.69
C GLN A 217 -29.61 21.07 -4.59
N LEU A 218 -30.42 22.11 -4.45
CA LEU A 218 -31.47 22.43 -5.42
C LEU A 218 -30.82 23.27 -6.52
N GLU A 219 -30.71 22.69 -7.70
CA GLU A 219 -30.33 23.42 -8.90
C GLU A 219 -31.60 23.59 -9.76
N GLY A 220 -31.83 24.78 -10.30
CA GLY A 220 -33.04 25.10 -11.05
C GLY A 220 -32.73 25.82 -12.36
N SER A 221 -33.51 25.50 -13.39
CA SER A 221 -33.64 26.29 -14.61
C SER A 221 -35.01 26.98 -14.62
N SER A 222 -35.28 27.90 -15.55
CA SER A 222 -36.59 28.59 -15.64
C SER A 222 -37.78 27.64 -15.81
N GLU A 223 -37.56 26.38 -16.17
CA GLU A 223 -38.62 25.42 -16.48
C GLU A 223 -38.65 24.18 -15.58
N GLN A 224 -37.55 23.86 -14.88
CA GLN A 224 -37.47 22.65 -14.03
C GLN A 224 -36.48 22.82 -12.87
N ASP A 225 -36.89 22.30 -11.71
CA ASP A 225 -36.07 22.09 -10.52
C ASP A 225 -35.51 20.67 -10.50
N TYR A 226 -34.24 20.53 -10.13
CA TYR A 226 -33.61 19.24 -9.94
C TYR A 226 -32.77 19.21 -8.65
N PHE A 227 -32.89 18.10 -7.92
CA PHE A 227 -32.12 17.86 -6.71
C PHE A 227 -30.86 17.08 -7.05
N LYS A 228 -29.73 17.56 -6.53
CA LYS A 228 -28.44 16.93 -6.70
C LYS A 228 -27.83 16.61 -5.35
N THR A 229 -27.28 15.42 -5.24
CA THR A 229 -26.46 15.04 -4.09
C THR A 229 -25.19 14.38 -4.60
N PHE A 230 -24.10 14.51 -3.83
CA PHE A 230 -22.82 13.93 -4.17
C PHE A 230 -22.45 12.88 -3.12
N PRO A 231 -22.26 11.61 -3.53
CA PRO A 231 -21.76 10.58 -2.64
C PRO A 231 -20.32 10.89 -2.22
N ILE A 232 -20.03 10.74 -0.93
CA ILE A 232 -18.69 10.80 -0.37
C ILE A 232 -18.37 9.46 0.28
N LEU A 233 -17.25 8.86 -0.08
CA LEU A 233 -16.66 7.75 0.67
C LEU A 233 -15.81 8.31 1.82
N GLU A 234 -16.18 7.95 3.05
CA GLU A 234 -15.53 8.39 4.27
C GLU A 234 -14.92 7.18 5.02
N PRO A 235 -13.58 7.02 4.98
CA PRO A 235 -12.86 6.05 5.79
C PRO A 235 -13.03 6.34 7.29
N ALA A 236 -12.99 5.31 8.14
CA ALA A 236 -13.07 5.49 9.59
C ALA A 236 -11.72 5.84 10.24
N THR A 237 -10.61 5.57 9.57
CA THR A 237 -9.23 5.76 10.07
C THR A 237 -8.30 6.24 8.96
N LEU A 238 -7.17 6.84 9.34
CA LEU A 238 -6.14 7.26 8.38
C LEU A 238 -5.62 6.06 7.59
N LEU A 239 -5.45 4.91 8.25
CA LEU A 239 -5.04 3.67 7.58
C LEU A 239 -5.98 3.32 6.43
N GLN A 240 -7.29 3.35 6.66
CA GLN A 240 -8.27 3.07 5.62
C GLN A 240 -8.25 4.14 4.52
N ALA A 241 -8.05 5.41 4.86
CA ALA A 241 -7.88 6.46 3.86
C ALA A 241 -6.67 6.19 2.95
N LEU A 242 -5.54 5.76 3.52
CA LEU A 242 -4.37 5.37 2.73
C LEU A 242 -4.63 4.13 1.86
N TYR A 243 -5.35 3.12 2.36
CA TYR A 243 -5.76 1.97 1.55
C TYR A 243 -6.73 2.37 0.42
N LEU A 244 -7.61 3.35 0.65
CA LEU A 244 -8.52 3.87 -0.36
C LEU A 244 -7.77 4.66 -1.44
N GLN A 245 -6.83 5.53 -1.04
CA GLN A 245 -5.90 6.18 -1.99
C GLN A 245 -5.15 5.15 -2.82
N PHE A 246 -4.63 4.11 -2.17
CA PHE A 246 -3.92 3.04 -2.85
C PHE A 246 -4.83 2.32 -3.87
N TYR A 247 -6.07 2.01 -3.50
CA TYR A 247 -7.06 1.42 -4.41
C TYR A 247 -7.33 2.30 -5.64
N ILE A 248 -7.48 3.62 -5.45
CA ILE A 248 -7.68 4.59 -6.54
C ILE A 248 -6.45 4.61 -7.47
N ILE A 249 -5.25 4.61 -6.89
CA ILE A 249 -3.99 4.58 -7.64
C ILE A 249 -3.88 3.30 -8.48
N MET A 250 -4.17 2.14 -7.89
CA MET A 250 -4.18 0.84 -8.57
C MET A 250 -5.18 0.79 -9.73
N SER A 251 -6.30 1.50 -9.58
CA SER A 251 -7.37 1.57 -10.59
C SER A 251 -7.07 2.58 -11.70
N THR A 252 -6.05 3.43 -11.55
CA THR A 252 -5.67 4.38 -12.58
C THR A 252 -4.57 3.80 -13.49
N PRO A 253 -4.85 3.54 -14.78
CA PRO A 253 -3.87 2.95 -15.68
C PRO A 253 -2.68 3.87 -15.96
N GLY A 254 -1.53 3.27 -16.29
CA GLY A 254 -0.35 3.99 -16.78
C GLY A 254 0.51 4.65 -15.70
N LYS A 255 0.09 4.68 -14.44
CA LYS A 255 0.89 5.21 -13.32
C LYS A 255 2.06 4.27 -12.96
N LYS A 256 3.15 4.85 -12.48
CA LYS A 256 4.33 4.15 -11.93
C LYS A 256 4.74 4.72 -10.59
N ILE A 257 5.47 3.92 -9.81
CA ILE A 257 6.11 4.35 -8.56
C ILE A 257 7.58 4.69 -8.82
N CYS A 258 7.98 5.90 -8.39
CA CYS A 258 9.36 6.36 -8.47
C CYS A 258 10.27 5.50 -7.59
N GLN A 259 11.33 4.93 -8.17
CA GLN A 259 12.28 4.09 -7.44
C GLN A 259 13.12 4.84 -6.38
N GLU A 260 13.11 6.17 -6.38
CA GLU A 260 13.90 6.97 -5.41
C GLU A 260 13.04 7.50 -4.26
N CYS A 261 11.90 8.13 -4.57
CA CYS A 261 11.07 8.80 -3.56
C CYS A 261 9.76 8.08 -3.25
N GLY A 262 9.41 7.00 -3.95
CA GLY A 262 8.15 6.30 -3.77
C GLY A 262 6.90 7.01 -4.33
N ASN A 263 7.02 8.28 -4.79
CA ASN A 263 5.89 9.01 -5.34
C ASN A 263 5.38 8.37 -6.63
N VAL A 264 4.06 8.43 -6.80
CA VAL A 264 3.38 8.02 -8.03
C VAL A 264 3.56 9.08 -9.11
N PHE A 265 3.79 8.67 -10.35
CA PHE A 265 3.92 9.58 -11.48
C PHE A 265 3.41 8.95 -12.77
N LEU A 266 3.01 9.80 -13.73
CA LEU A 266 2.72 9.39 -15.09
C LEU A 266 4.03 9.42 -15.91
N PRO A 267 4.54 8.28 -16.39
CA PRO A 267 5.79 8.25 -17.11
C PRO A 267 5.61 8.75 -18.54
N SER A 268 6.45 9.70 -18.95
CA SER A 268 6.51 10.17 -20.35
C SER A 268 7.03 9.11 -21.34
N ARG A 269 7.69 8.06 -20.84
CA ARG A 269 8.22 6.92 -21.62
C ARG A 269 8.04 5.62 -20.83
N LYS A 270 7.79 4.51 -21.51
CA LYS A 270 7.54 3.19 -20.89
C LYS A 270 8.66 2.72 -19.95
N ASP A 271 9.90 3.12 -20.20
CA ASP A 271 11.10 2.72 -19.44
C ASP A 271 11.50 3.71 -18.33
N ARG A 272 10.81 4.86 -18.21
CA ARG A 272 11.11 5.85 -17.17
C ARG A 272 10.86 5.24 -15.78
N LYS A 273 11.88 5.33 -14.91
CA LYS A 273 11.90 4.78 -13.53
C LYS A 273 11.76 5.83 -12.43
N TYR A 274 11.95 7.11 -12.77
CA TYR A 274 11.99 8.20 -11.80
C TYR A 274 11.00 9.30 -12.20
N CYS A 275 10.34 9.90 -11.21
CA CYS A 275 9.35 10.94 -11.43
C CYS A 275 9.95 12.23 -12.00
N ASN A 276 11.20 12.57 -11.67
CA ASN A 276 11.90 13.76 -12.16
C ASN A 276 13.43 13.56 -12.23
N GLU A 277 14.14 14.53 -12.80
CA GLU A 277 15.60 14.48 -12.97
C GLU A 277 16.34 14.54 -11.62
N THR A 278 15.78 15.24 -10.62
CA THR A 278 16.31 15.26 -9.25
C THR A 278 16.40 13.86 -8.67
N CYS A 279 15.31 13.09 -8.70
CA CYS A 279 15.27 11.70 -8.23
C CYS A 279 16.28 10.82 -8.98
N LYS A 280 16.37 10.98 -10.31
CA LYS A 280 17.33 10.26 -11.15
C LYS A 280 18.78 10.57 -10.77
N ASN A 281 19.10 11.84 -10.51
CA ASN A 281 20.43 12.27 -10.09
C ASN A 281 20.77 11.83 -8.68
N THR A 282 19.81 11.85 -7.75
CA THR A 282 19.98 11.30 -6.39
C THR A 282 20.29 9.81 -6.45
N ALA A 283 19.52 9.03 -7.21
CA ALA A 283 19.76 7.60 -7.41
C ALA A 283 21.14 7.33 -8.05
N LYS A 284 21.55 8.17 -9.02
CA LYS A 284 22.89 8.11 -9.63
C LYS A 284 23.99 8.39 -8.61
N SER A 285 23.84 9.44 -7.80
CA SER A 285 24.80 9.82 -6.75
C SER A 285 24.95 8.72 -5.70
N ARG A 286 23.84 8.13 -5.25
CA ARG A 286 23.82 7.02 -4.29
C ARG A 286 24.60 5.81 -4.81
N ARG A 287 24.33 5.40 -6.06
CA ARG A 287 25.06 4.29 -6.72
C ARG A 287 26.56 4.58 -6.86
N TYR A 288 26.92 5.82 -7.22
CA TYR A 288 28.33 6.23 -7.30
C TYR A 288 29.04 6.11 -5.94
N ARG A 289 28.43 6.63 -4.86
CA ARG A 289 28.99 6.54 -3.50
C ARG A 289 29.12 5.09 -3.04
N ALA A 290 28.13 4.24 -3.31
CA ALA A 290 28.17 2.82 -2.97
C ALA A 290 29.34 2.10 -3.68
N ARG A 291 29.53 2.35 -4.98
CA ARG A 291 30.68 1.81 -5.74
C ARG A 291 32.02 2.29 -5.20
N ARG A 292 32.12 3.59 -4.84
CA ARG A 292 33.35 4.15 -4.25
C ARG A 292 33.68 3.50 -2.91
N LYS A 293 32.68 3.30 -2.03
CA LYS A 293 32.85 2.59 -0.75
C LYS A 293 33.25 1.13 -0.95
N ALA A 294 32.67 0.43 -1.92
CA ALA A 294 33.05 -0.95 -2.23
C ALA A 294 34.52 -1.04 -2.71
N ARG A 295 34.95 -0.12 -3.57
CA ARG A 295 36.34 -0.04 -4.05
C ARG A 295 37.34 0.30 -2.94
N SER A 296 36.99 1.16 -2.00
CA SER A 296 37.88 1.49 -0.88
C SER A 296 38.06 0.31 0.09
N LYS A 297 37.00 -0.47 0.34
CA LYS A 297 37.09 -1.70 1.14
C LYS A 297 38.04 -2.74 0.53
N ILE A 298 38.03 -2.89 -0.79
CA ILE A 298 38.93 -3.81 -1.50
C ILE A 298 40.40 -3.35 -1.41
N LYS A 299 40.66 -2.04 -1.41
CA LYS A 299 42.03 -1.49 -1.35
C LYS A 299 42.63 -1.46 0.06
N GLY A 300 41.82 -1.31 1.11
CA GLY A 300 42.28 -1.24 2.50
C GLY A 300 42.41 -2.60 3.21
N GLY A 301 42.13 -3.71 2.52
CA GLY A 301 42.28 -5.07 3.04
C GLY A 301 43.51 -5.81 2.51
N LYS A 302 44.50 -5.08 1.99
CA LYS A 302 45.84 -5.59 1.65
C LYS A 302 46.84 -5.02 2.63
#